data_AF-A0A7V7GT29-F1
#
_entry.id   AF-A0A7V7GT29-F1
#
_cell.length_a   1.000
_cell.length_b   1.000
_cell.length_c   1.000
_cell.angle_alpha   90.00
_cell.angle_beta   90.00
_cell.angle_gamma   90.00
#
_symmetry.space_group_name_H-M   'P 1'
#
loop_
_entity.id
_entity.type
_entity.pdbx_description
1 polymer ?
#
loop_
_entity_poly.entity_id
_entity_poly.type
_entity_poly.pdbx_seq_one_letter_code
_entity_poly.pdbx_strand_id
1 'polypeptide(L)'
;MNIAALRERIRVAEQQELQQGSLRSWLGGQMEQLHPAIEPGSDPLDTLHRFAEGYIAEVPDTLEAAQAVAESANMRTQLLPVLKVAEAFFLQPPDLPADHQGMLALLDEAYLVHRLVEEINDRYIAHGGEPLLPLDTTRANVIVHQLLGDAFANQLDMAVDTAVEGLAPESLFSSKDFADFRQIIAQRGRIALWQNWPCLSRQLGVEIRLREAS
;
A
#
# COMPACT_ATOMS: atom_id res chain seq x y z
N MET A 1 16.85 0.31 -0.03
CA MET A 1 16.05 0.40 -1.27
C MET A 1 16.50 1.60 -2.10
N ASN A 2 16.03 1.71 -3.33
CA ASN A 2 16.22 2.80 -4.26
C ASN A 2 15.01 3.75 -4.21
N ILE A 3 14.77 4.37 -3.04
CA ILE A 3 13.67 5.33 -2.83
C ILE A 3 13.70 6.48 -3.85
N ALA A 4 14.90 6.90 -4.26
CA ALA A 4 15.06 7.92 -5.30
C ALA A 4 14.46 7.49 -6.64
N ALA A 5 14.61 6.23 -7.06
CA ALA A 5 13.99 5.73 -8.28
C ALA A 5 12.45 5.67 -8.19
N LEU A 6 11.90 5.31 -7.02
CA LEU A 6 10.44 5.31 -6.82
C LEU A 6 9.88 6.73 -6.96
N ARG A 7 10.49 7.70 -6.28
CA ARG A 7 10.10 9.12 -6.35
C ARG A 7 10.25 9.68 -7.77
N GLU A 8 11.33 9.33 -8.47
CA GLU A 8 11.55 9.76 -9.84
C GLU A 8 10.51 9.17 -10.80
N ARG A 9 10.14 7.90 -10.63
CA ARG A 9 9.09 7.26 -11.44
C ARG A 9 7.75 7.98 -11.29
N ILE A 10 7.37 8.31 -10.05
CA ILE A 10 6.15 9.09 -9.76
C ILE A 10 6.23 10.46 -10.42
N ARG A 11 7.33 11.20 -10.22
CA ARG A 11 7.53 12.54 -10.80
C ARG A 11 7.41 12.54 -12.33
N VAL A 12 7.94 11.52 -13.01
CA VAL A 12 7.84 11.39 -14.47
C VAL A 12 6.39 11.12 -14.89
N ALA A 13 5.68 10.26 -14.19
CA ALA A 13 4.28 9.95 -14.48
C ALA A 13 3.34 11.16 -14.23
N GLU A 14 3.55 11.91 -13.14
CA GLU A 14 2.82 13.15 -12.86
C GLU A 14 2.99 14.18 -14.00
N GLN A 15 4.22 14.33 -14.51
CA GLN A 15 4.47 15.25 -15.64
C GLN A 15 3.77 14.82 -16.93
N GLN A 16 3.63 13.52 -17.17
CA GLN A 16 2.89 12.99 -18.30
C GLN A 16 1.38 13.17 -18.11
N GLU A 17 0.88 12.97 -16.89
CA GLU A 17 -0.53 13.13 -16.54
C GLU A 17 -1.01 14.57 -16.73
N LEU A 18 -0.18 15.58 -16.44
CA LEU A 18 -0.50 16.99 -16.73
C LEU A 18 -0.76 17.26 -18.23
N GLN A 19 -0.21 16.43 -19.12
CA GLN A 19 -0.40 16.56 -20.57
C GLN A 19 -1.52 15.67 -21.10
N GLN A 20 -1.67 14.47 -20.54
CA GLN A 20 -2.54 13.43 -21.07
C GLN A 20 -3.90 13.37 -20.36
N GLY A 21 -3.96 13.65 -19.06
CA GLY A 21 -5.17 13.55 -18.24
C GLY A 21 -5.75 12.13 -18.18
N SER A 22 -4.91 11.10 -18.34
CA SER A 22 -5.31 9.71 -18.48
C SER A 22 -5.94 9.16 -17.20
N LEU A 23 -5.33 9.41 -16.04
CA LEU A 23 -5.87 9.02 -14.74
C LEU A 23 -7.21 9.70 -14.48
N ARG A 24 -7.30 11.02 -14.70
CA ARG A 24 -8.56 11.77 -14.48
C ARG A 24 -9.67 11.28 -15.41
N SER A 25 -9.37 11.03 -16.68
CA SER A 25 -10.34 10.51 -17.64
C SER A 25 -10.85 9.12 -17.25
N TRP A 26 -9.93 8.23 -16.87
CA TRP A 26 -10.25 6.87 -16.42
C TRP A 26 -11.12 6.89 -15.16
N LEU A 27 -10.76 7.69 -14.14
CA LEU A 27 -11.56 7.85 -12.92
C LEU A 27 -12.98 8.32 -13.23
N GLY A 28 -13.15 9.23 -14.19
CA GLY A 28 -14.46 9.67 -14.65
C GLY A 28 -15.33 8.53 -15.18
N GLY A 29 -14.73 7.56 -15.87
CA GLY A 29 -15.41 6.34 -16.32
C GLY A 29 -15.77 5.37 -15.20
N GLN A 30 -14.96 5.31 -14.13
CA GLN A 30 -15.22 4.45 -12.98
C GLN A 30 -16.32 4.98 -12.05
N MET A 31 -16.64 6.29 -12.11
CA MET A 31 -17.63 6.92 -11.22
C MET A 31 -19.02 6.28 -11.31
N GLU A 32 -19.46 5.85 -12.50
CA GLU A 32 -20.77 5.22 -12.68
C GLU A 32 -20.88 3.84 -12.03
N GLN A 33 -19.73 3.21 -11.77
CA GLN A 33 -19.61 1.86 -11.21
C GLN A 33 -19.17 1.88 -9.74
N LEU A 34 -19.01 3.07 -9.17
CA LEU A 34 -18.58 3.22 -7.80
C LEU A 34 -19.66 2.70 -6.85
N HIS A 35 -19.28 1.87 -5.89
CA HIS A 35 -20.21 1.32 -4.92
C HIS A 35 -20.86 2.46 -4.10
N PRO A 36 -22.19 2.45 -3.84
CA PRO A 36 -22.90 3.54 -3.16
C PRO A 36 -22.40 3.87 -1.76
N ALA A 37 -21.63 2.97 -1.13
CA ALA A 37 -21.02 3.20 0.18
C ALA A 37 -19.80 4.13 0.12
N ILE A 38 -19.21 4.33 -1.07
CA ILE A 38 -18.10 5.26 -1.29
C ILE A 38 -18.70 6.61 -1.69
N GLU A 39 -18.61 7.58 -0.79
CA GLU A 39 -19.16 8.93 -0.98
C GLU A 39 -18.01 9.95 -1.10
N PRO A 40 -17.60 10.34 -2.33
CA PRO A 40 -16.46 11.25 -2.54
C PRO A 40 -16.84 12.74 -2.40
N GLY A 41 -18.01 13.05 -1.82
CA GLY A 41 -18.44 14.42 -1.53
C GLY A 41 -18.99 15.19 -2.74
N SER A 42 -18.81 16.52 -2.73
CA SER A 42 -19.44 17.44 -3.68
C SER A 42 -18.72 17.60 -5.02
N ASP A 43 -17.42 17.29 -5.08
CA ASP A 43 -16.64 17.23 -6.32
C ASP A 43 -15.99 15.85 -6.46
N PRO A 44 -16.77 14.83 -6.87
CA PRO A 44 -16.33 13.45 -6.70
C PRO A 44 -15.11 13.09 -7.52
N LEU A 45 -15.02 13.58 -8.76
CA LEU A 45 -13.91 13.28 -9.65
C LEU A 45 -12.60 13.88 -9.11
N ASP A 46 -12.65 15.12 -8.64
CA ASP A 46 -11.48 15.81 -8.13
C ASP A 46 -11.00 15.23 -6.80
N THR A 47 -11.93 14.82 -5.94
CA THR A 47 -11.62 14.08 -4.72
C THR A 47 -11.00 12.71 -5.02
N LEU A 48 -11.57 11.94 -5.96
CA LEU A 48 -10.99 10.65 -6.36
C LEU A 48 -9.60 10.80 -7.00
N HIS A 49 -9.39 11.86 -7.78
CA HIS A 49 -8.10 12.16 -8.38
C HIS A 49 -7.04 12.46 -7.33
N ARG A 50 -7.31 13.39 -6.40
CA ARG A 50 -6.39 13.68 -5.28
C ARG A 50 -6.12 12.46 -4.41
N PHE A 51 -7.14 11.65 -4.18
CA PHE A 51 -7.01 10.40 -3.44
C PHE A 51 -6.04 9.44 -4.14
N ALA A 52 -6.20 9.21 -5.46
CA ALA A 52 -5.31 8.34 -6.22
C ALA A 52 -3.86 8.87 -6.25
N GLU A 53 -3.67 10.17 -6.47
CA GLU A 53 -2.34 10.82 -6.42
C GLU A 53 -1.67 10.62 -5.06
N GLY A 54 -2.40 10.88 -3.98
CA GLY A 54 -1.87 10.71 -2.63
C GLY A 54 -1.60 9.24 -2.28
N TYR A 55 -2.44 8.31 -2.73
CA TYR A 55 -2.27 6.88 -2.53
C TYR A 55 -0.98 6.36 -3.18
N ILE A 56 -0.68 6.84 -4.39
CA ILE A 56 0.57 6.55 -5.10
C ILE A 56 1.76 7.21 -4.39
N ALA A 57 1.64 8.49 -4.03
CA ALA A 57 2.71 9.27 -3.41
C ALA A 57 3.09 8.79 -2.01
N GLU A 58 2.23 8.04 -1.32
CA GLU A 58 2.51 7.49 0.01
C GLU A 58 3.54 6.33 -0.02
N VAL A 59 3.66 5.62 -1.15
CA VAL A 59 4.49 4.41 -1.24
C VAL A 59 5.97 4.69 -0.90
N PRO A 60 6.67 5.66 -1.51
CA PRO A 60 8.07 5.91 -1.21
C PRO A 60 8.31 6.32 0.24
N ASP A 61 7.41 7.13 0.82
CA ASP A 61 7.55 7.64 2.18
C ASP A 61 7.34 6.53 3.22
N THR A 62 6.37 5.65 2.99
CA THR A 62 6.15 4.44 3.79
C THR A 62 7.39 3.54 3.78
N LEU A 63 7.93 3.29 2.59
CA LEU A 63 9.09 2.43 2.41
C LEU A 63 10.36 3.04 3.04
N GLU A 64 10.55 4.35 2.91
CA GLU A 64 11.67 5.07 3.54
C GLU A 64 11.58 5.01 5.07
N ALA A 65 10.40 5.27 5.65
CA ALA A 65 10.17 5.20 7.09
C ALA A 65 10.40 3.77 7.62
N ALA A 66 9.89 2.76 6.92
CA ALA A 66 10.10 1.37 7.29
C ALA A 66 11.57 0.95 7.21
N GLN A 67 12.33 1.43 6.22
CA GLN A 67 13.77 1.18 6.13
C GLN A 67 14.51 1.78 7.33
N ALA A 68 14.17 3.02 7.73
CA ALA A 68 14.78 3.67 8.88
C ALA A 68 14.49 2.92 10.20
N VAL A 69 13.30 2.36 10.36
CA VAL A 69 12.96 1.53 11.52
C VAL A 69 13.68 0.18 11.47
N ALA A 70 13.78 -0.46 10.31
CA ALA A 70 14.55 -1.69 10.16
C ALA A 70 15.99 -1.52 10.66
N GLU A 71 16.61 -0.37 10.35
CA GLU A 71 17.97 -0.03 10.76
C GLU A 71 18.07 0.32 12.25
N SER A 72 17.23 1.23 12.75
CA SER A 72 17.30 1.73 14.14
C SER A 72 16.77 0.75 15.20
N ALA A 73 15.88 -0.16 14.80
CA ALA A 73 15.26 -1.16 15.68
C ALA A 73 15.91 -2.54 15.63
N ASN A 74 16.94 -2.73 14.80
CA ASN A 74 17.53 -4.03 14.49
C ASN A 74 16.47 -5.05 14.00
N MET A 75 15.50 -4.57 13.22
CA MET A 75 14.41 -5.37 12.63
C MET A 75 14.69 -5.72 11.17
N ARG A 76 15.96 -5.68 10.76
CA ARG A 76 16.38 -5.91 9.37
C ARG A 76 15.94 -7.29 8.85
N THR A 77 16.03 -8.32 9.69
CA THR A 77 15.64 -9.68 9.31
C THR A 77 14.16 -9.78 8.94
N GLN A 78 13.32 -9.06 9.67
CA GLN A 78 11.87 -9.08 9.48
C GLN A 78 11.41 -8.14 8.36
N LEU A 79 11.95 -6.91 8.32
CA LEU A 79 11.47 -5.87 7.41
C LEU A 79 12.09 -5.93 6.01
N LEU A 80 13.39 -6.25 5.88
CA LEU A 80 14.05 -6.17 4.57
C LEU A 80 13.45 -7.08 3.48
N PRO A 81 13.02 -8.32 3.77
CA PRO A 81 12.38 -9.16 2.76
C PRO A 81 11.12 -8.50 2.20
N VAL A 82 10.25 -7.98 3.09
CA VAL A 82 9.00 -7.31 2.72
C VAL A 82 9.28 -6.05 1.90
N LEU A 83 10.23 -5.22 2.35
CA LEU A 83 10.56 -3.97 1.65
C LEU A 83 11.15 -4.19 0.25
N LYS A 84 11.88 -5.29 0.04
CA LYS A 84 12.41 -5.64 -1.29
C LYS A 84 11.30 -6.09 -2.24
N VAL A 85 10.31 -6.83 -1.75
CA VAL A 85 9.17 -7.23 -2.58
C VAL A 85 8.29 -6.02 -2.90
N ALA A 86 8.05 -5.12 -1.93
CA ALA A 86 7.34 -3.88 -2.19
C ALA A 86 8.06 -3.00 -3.23
N GLU A 87 9.39 -2.85 -3.11
CA GLU A 87 10.21 -2.17 -4.12
C GLU A 87 10.10 -2.84 -5.49
N ALA A 88 10.11 -4.18 -5.54
CA ALA A 88 9.96 -4.92 -6.79
C ALA A 88 8.59 -4.72 -7.41
N PHE A 89 7.49 -4.79 -6.65
CA PHE A 89 6.15 -4.48 -7.15
C PHE A 89 6.08 -3.08 -7.75
N PHE A 90 6.74 -2.11 -7.15
CA PHE A 90 6.70 -0.73 -7.63
C PHE A 90 7.67 -0.42 -8.79
N LEU A 91 8.77 -1.16 -8.96
CA LEU A 91 9.77 -0.89 -10.01
C LEU A 91 9.75 -1.92 -11.15
N GLN A 92 9.27 -3.12 -10.87
CA GLN A 92 9.23 -4.29 -11.74
C GLN A 92 7.92 -5.06 -11.50
N PRO A 93 6.76 -4.43 -11.76
CA PRO A 93 5.47 -5.06 -11.51
C PRO A 93 5.33 -6.38 -12.28
N PRO A 94 4.47 -7.30 -11.78
CA PRO A 94 4.12 -8.50 -12.53
C PRO A 94 3.47 -8.13 -13.88
N ASP A 95 3.72 -8.97 -14.88
CA ASP A 95 3.11 -8.82 -16.21
C ASP A 95 1.64 -9.26 -16.15
N LEU A 96 0.75 -8.28 -15.90
CA LEU A 96 -0.68 -8.47 -15.79
C LEU A 96 -1.40 -7.83 -16.98
N PRO A 97 -2.56 -8.38 -17.42
CA PRO A 97 -3.28 -7.91 -18.59
C PRO A 97 -4.03 -6.59 -18.28
N ALA A 98 -3.29 -5.50 -18.16
CA ALA A 98 -3.83 -4.14 -18.12
C ALA A 98 -3.12 -3.27 -19.15
N ASP A 99 -3.88 -2.42 -19.85
CA ASP A 99 -3.32 -1.39 -20.75
C ASP A 99 -3.05 -0.08 -19.99
N HIS A 100 -2.79 -0.18 -18.69
CA HIS A 100 -2.51 0.96 -17.83
C HIS A 100 -1.09 1.48 -18.06
N GLN A 101 -0.97 2.81 -18.12
CA GLN A 101 0.29 3.52 -18.36
C GLN A 101 0.38 4.76 -17.47
N GLY A 102 1.59 5.27 -17.26
CA GLY A 102 1.82 6.48 -16.48
C GLY A 102 1.23 6.37 -15.06
N MET A 103 0.41 7.35 -14.67
CA MET A 103 -0.22 7.37 -13.34
C MET A 103 -1.19 6.22 -13.09
N LEU A 104 -1.83 5.65 -14.13
CA LEU A 104 -2.71 4.49 -13.96
C LEU A 104 -1.90 3.23 -13.59
N ALA A 105 -0.77 3.00 -14.27
CA ALA A 105 0.11 1.88 -13.92
C ALA A 105 0.65 2.03 -12.48
N LEU A 106 0.97 3.26 -12.07
CA LEU A 106 1.40 3.54 -10.70
C LEU A 106 0.28 3.29 -9.66
N LEU A 107 -0.99 3.44 -10.02
CA LEU A 107 -2.11 3.11 -9.14
C LEU A 107 -2.16 1.60 -8.86
N ASP A 108 -1.98 0.78 -9.90
CA ASP A 108 -1.90 -0.69 -9.79
C ASP A 108 -0.73 -1.11 -8.89
N GLU A 109 0.44 -0.49 -9.13
CA GLU A 109 1.68 -0.77 -8.38
C GLU A 109 1.58 -0.34 -6.92
N ALA A 110 0.97 0.82 -6.66
CA ALA A 110 0.69 1.26 -5.30
C ALA A 110 -0.28 0.29 -4.60
N TYR A 111 -1.29 -0.21 -5.32
CA TYR A 111 -2.20 -1.21 -4.78
C TYR A 111 -1.46 -2.48 -4.37
N LEU A 112 -0.58 -3.01 -5.21
CA LEU A 112 0.24 -4.18 -4.87
C LEU A 112 1.07 -3.96 -3.60
N VAL A 113 1.69 -2.78 -3.44
CA VAL A 113 2.51 -2.47 -2.27
C VAL A 113 1.68 -2.36 -1.00
N HIS A 114 0.59 -1.59 -1.04
CA HIS A 114 -0.26 -1.37 0.12
C HIS A 114 -0.97 -2.66 0.56
N ARG A 115 -1.47 -3.45 -0.40
CA ARG A 115 -2.08 -4.75 -0.13
C ARG A 115 -1.08 -5.75 0.43
N LEU A 116 0.17 -5.76 -0.04
CA LEU A 116 1.25 -6.57 0.54
C LEU A 116 1.50 -6.24 2.01
N VAL A 117 1.55 -4.96 2.34
CA VAL A 117 1.77 -4.50 3.72
C VAL A 117 0.62 -4.94 4.63
N GLU A 118 -0.62 -4.78 4.16
CA GLU A 118 -1.83 -5.21 4.85
C GLU A 118 -1.84 -6.71 5.13
N GLU A 119 -1.63 -7.55 4.13
CA GLU A 119 -1.66 -9.02 4.27
C GLU A 119 -0.53 -9.53 5.17
N ILE A 120 0.66 -8.94 5.11
CA ILE A 120 1.75 -9.28 6.04
C ILE A 120 1.37 -8.91 7.47
N ASN A 121 0.80 -7.74 7.68
CA ASN A 121 0.34 -7.32 9.01
C ASN A 121 -0.72 -8.27 9.55
N ASP A 122 -1.72 -8.61 8.75
CA ASP A 122 -2.80 -9.53 9.14
C ASP A 122 -2.26 -10.90 9.51
N ARG A 123 -1.30 -11.44 8.75
CA ARG A 123 -0.63 -12.71 9.12
C ARG A 123 0.14 -12.62 10.43
N TYR A 124 0.87 -11.52 10.68
CA TYR A 124 1.57 -11.34 11.95
C TYR A 124 0.61 -11.27 13.15
N ILE A 125 -0.51 -10.56 12.99
CA ILE A 125 -1.57 -10.43 14.01
C ILE A 125 -2.23 -11.79 14.27
N ALA A 126 -2.59 -12.52 13.21
CA ALA A 126 -3.23 -13.84 13.31
C ALA A 126 -2.40 -14.85 14.12
N HIS A 127 -1.08 -14.70 14.13
CA HIS A 127 -0.14 -15.54 14.87
C HIS A 127 0.23 -14.97 16.26
N GLY A 128 -0.57 -14.05 16.80
CA GLY A 128 -0.37 -13.46 18.13
C GLY A 128 0.81 -12.49 18.19
N GLY A 129 1.21 -11.94 17.04
CA GLY A 129 2.14 -10.83 16.94
C GLY A 129 1.41 -9.48 16.94
N GLU A 130 2.20 -8.44 16.70
CA GLU A 130 1.74 -7.08 16.42
C GLU A 130 1.96 -6.79 14.93
N PRO A 131 1.30 -5.78 14.33
CA PRO A 131 1.56 -5.38 12.95
C PRO A 131 3.06 -5.14 12.73
N LEU A 132 3.58 -5.64 11.62
CA LEU A 132 4.97 -5.43 11.24
C LEU A 132 5.22 -3.97 10.82
N LEU A 133 4.22 -3.34 10.19
CA LEU A 133 4.21 -1.94 9.75
C LEU A 133 2.95 -1.26 10.28
N PRO A 134 3.01 -0.05 10.88
CA PRO A 134 1.87 0.60 11.51
C PRO A 134 1.04 1.40 10.48
N LEU A 135 0.72 0.79 9.34
CA LEU A 135 -0.03 1.42 8.27
C LEU A 135 -1.46 0.87 8.25
N ASP A 136 -2.45 1.77 8.35
CA ASP A 136 -3.85 1.41 8.12
C ASP A 136 -4.23 1.82 6.69
N THR A 137 -4.07 0.87 5.76
CA THR A 137 -4.43 1.03 4.35
C THR A 137 -5.82 0.50 4.03
N THR A 138 -6.47 -0.21 4.95
CA THR A 138 -7.66 -1.04 4.71
C THR A 138 -8.74 -0.29 3.92
N ARG A 139 -9.07 0.91 4.36
CA ARG A 139 -10.10 1.73 3.69
C ARG A 139 -9.67 2.21 2.32
N ALA A 140 -8.40 2.61 2.18
CA ALA A 140 -7.86 3.08 0.91
C ALA A 140 -7.77 1.93 -0.10
N ASN A 141 -7.33 0.75 0.34
CA ASN A 141 -7.27 -0.47 -0.45
C ASN A 141 -8.65 -0.86 -0.98
N VAL A 142 -9.70 -0.80 -0.15
CA VAL A 142 -11.08 -1.07 -0.59
C VAL A 142 -11.54 -0.09 -1.67
N ILE A 143 -11.24 1.20 -1.53
CA ILE A 143 -11.61 2.20 -2.54
C ILE A 143 -10.87 1.94 -3.86
N VAL A 144 -9.56 1.69 -3.80
CA VAL A 144 -8.76 1.41 -5.00
C VAL A 144 -9.17 0.09 -5.64
N HIS A 145 -9.44 -0.96 -4.86
CA HIS A 145 -9.98 -2.23 -5.36
C HIS A 145 -11.27 -2.00 -6.16
N GLN A 146 -12.20 -1.21 -5.62
CA GLN A 146 -13.44 -0.87 -6.34
C GLN A 146 -13.17 -0.08 -7.63
N LEU A 147 -12.22 0.87 -7.60
CA LEU A 147 -11.87 1.67 -8.79
C LEU A 147 -11.23 0.82 -9.89
N LEU A 148 -10.34 -0.11 -9.51
CA LEU A 148 -9.69 -1.04 -10.43
C LEU A 148 -10.67 -2.09 -11.00
N GLY A 149 -11.74 -2.34 -10.25
CA GLY A 149 -12.77 -3.32 -10.56
C GLY A 149 -12.36 -4.74 -10.17
N ASP A 150 -13.32 -5.51 -9.67
CA ASP A 150 -13.12 -6.82 -9.05
C ASP A 150 -12.24 -7.76 -9.88
N ALA A 151 -12.47 -7.84 -11.20
CA ALA A 151 -11.76 -8.80 -12.04
C ALA A 151 -10.25 -8.55 -12.12
N PHE A 152 -9.82 -7.29 -12.13
CA PHE A 152 -8.40 -6.92 -12.20
C PHE A 152 -7.80 -6.82 -10.81
N ALA A 153 -8.52 -6.22 -9.85
CA ALA A 153 -8.07 -6.13 -8.47
C ALA A 153 -7.81 -7.51 -7.84
N ASN A 154 -8.67 -8.50 -8.12
CA ASN A 154 -8.43 -9.88 -7.66
C ASN A 154 -7.17 -10.52 -8.27
N GLN A 155 -6.75 -10.14 -9.48
CA GLN A 155 -5.49 -10.63 -10.05
C GLN A 155 -4.28 -10.03 -9.33
N LEU A 156 -4.37 -8.75 -8.95
CA LEU A 156 -3.36 -8.10 -8.12
C LEU A 156 -3.30 -8.76 -6.74
N ASP A 157 -4.45 -9.05 -6.13
CA ASP A 157 -4.54 -9.77 -4.85
C ASP A 157 -3.87 -11.15 -4.93
N MET A 158 -4.10 -11.92 -5.99
CA MET A 158 -3.43 -13.21 -6.20
C MET A 158 -1.90 -13.09 -6.31
N ALA A 159 -1.40 -12.03 -6.94
CA ALA A 159 0.03 -11.77 -7.02
C ALA A 159 0.61 -11.44 -5.63
N VAL A 160 -0.14 -10.69 -4.82
CA VAL A 160 0.21 -10.40 -3.42
C VAL A 160 0.21 -11.68 -2.59
N ASP A 161 -0.83 -12.51 -2.67
CA ASP A 161 -0.93 -13.78 -1.93
C ASP A 161 0.29 -14.66 -2.18
N THR A 162 0.68 -14.81 -3.45
CA THR A 162 1.87 -15.57 -3.86
C THR A 162 3.14 -15.02 -3.21
N ALA A 163 3.29 -13.70 -3.16
CA ALA A 163 4.45 -13.07 -2.53
C ALA A 163 4.44 -13.23 -1.01
N VAL A 164 3.27 -13.10 -0.37
CA VAL A 164 3.08 -13.25 1.07
C VAL A 164 3.37 -14.68 1.52
N GLU A 165 2.99 -15.69 0.75
CA GLU A 165 3.35 -17.09 1.03
C GLU A 165 4.86 -17.31 1.15
N GLY A 166 5.65 -16.63 0.32
CA GLY A 166 7.12 -16.68 0.38
C GLY A 166 7.72 -15.86 1.52
N LEU A 167 7.10 -14.73 1.86
CA LEU A 167 7.61 -13.78 2.87
C LEU A 167 7.25 -14.17 4.30
N ALA A 168 6.03 -14.67 4.50
CA ALA A 168 5.47 -15.04 5.80
C ALA A 168 4.82 -16.43 5.73
N PRO A 169 5.62 -17.49 5.45
CA PRO A 169 5.14 -18.86 5.54
C PRO A 169 4.85 -19.25 6.99
N GLU A 170 4.00 -20.25 7.20
CA GLU A 170 3.64 -20.76 8.54
C GLU A 170 4.86 -21.09 9.43
N SER A 171 5.94 -21.58 8.83
CA SER A 171 7.19 -21.89 9.54
C SER A 171 7.86 -20.66 10.17
N LEU A 172 7.63 -19.45 9.64
CA LEU A 172 8.14 -18.20 10.20
C LEU A 172 7.61 -17.98 11.61
N PHE A 173 6.34 -18.26 11.86
CA PHE A 173 5.69 -17.96 13.14
C PHE A 173 6.07 -18.92 14.28
N SER A 174 6.74 -20.03 13.95
CA SER A 174 7.39 -20.93 14.92
C SER A 174 8.91 -20.68 15.05
N SER A 175 9.45 -19.73 14.29
CA SER A 175 10.90 -19.48 14.21
C SER A 175 11.41 -18.55 15.31
N LYS A 176 12.75 -18.51 15.45
CA LYS A 176 13.44 -17.54 16.30
C LYS A 176 13.19 -16.10 15.84
N ASP A 177 13.08 -15.86 14.53
CA ASP A 177 12.92 -14.50 13.99
C ASP A 177 11.60 -13.85 14.43
N PHE A 178 10.53 -14.64 14.54
CA PHE A 178 9.25 -14.18 15.07
C PHE A 178 9.28 -14.00 16.59
N ALA A 179 9.98 -14.87 17.32
CA ALA A 179 10.18 -14.70 18.75
C ALA A 179 10.97 -13.40 19.07
N ASP A 180 12.04 -13.15 18.31
CA ASP A 180 12.86 -11.93 18.41
C ASP A 180 12.03 -10.69 18.09
N PHE A 181 11.19 -10.74 17.05
CA PHE A 181 10.26 -9.67 16.71
C PHE A 181 9.35 -9.31 17.91
N ARG A 182 8.67 -10.29 18.48
CA ARG A 182 7.78 -10.05 19.64
C ARG A 182 8.54 -9.45 20.82
N GLN A 183 9.78 -9.89 21.05
CA GLN A 183 10.63 -9.34 22.11
C GLN A 183 11.01 -7.88 21.84
N ILE A 184 11.37 -7.51 20.61
CA ILE A 184 11.68 -6.13 20.22
C ILE A 184 10.49 -5.22 20.49
N ILE A 185 9.29 -5.64 20.05
CA ILE A 185 8.06 -4.87 20.26
C ILE A 185 7.75 -4.72 21.75
N ALA A 186 7.85 -5.79 22.54
CA ALA A 186 7.60 -5.75 23.98
C ALA A 186 8.58 -4.84 24.74
N GLN A 187 9.84 -4.78 24.32
CA GLN A 187 10.88 -3.99 25.00
C GLN A 187 10.83 -2.49 24.67
N ARG A 188 10.63 -2.15 23.39
CA ARG A 188 10.70 -0.77 22.92
C ARG A 188 9.34 -0.06 22.96
N GLY A 189 8.25 -0.82 22.87
CA GLY A 189 6.90 -0.29 22.74
C GLY A 189 6.63 0.28 21.35
N ARG A 190 5.44 -0.01 20.80
CA ARG A 190 5.08 0.35 19.41
C ARG A 190 5.23 1.84 19.12
N ILE A 191 4.74 2.69 20.04
CA ILE A 191 4.73 4.13 19.85
C ILE A 191 6.16 4.67 19.69
N ALA A 192 7.14 4.13 20.42
CA ALA A 192 8.53 4.58 20.34
C ALA A 192 9.21 4.16 19.03
N LEU A 193 8.88 2.97 18.50
CA LEU A 193 9.44 2.49 17.23
C LEU A 193 8.99 3.32 16.03
N TRP A 194 7.77 3.83 16.09
CA TRP A 194 7.09 4.46 14.96
C TRP A 194 6.82 5.96 15.17
N GLN A 195 7.57 6.63 16.06
CA GLN A 195 7.35 8.07 16.36
C GLN A 195 7.48 8.97 15.13
N ASN A 196 8.38 8.62 14.22
CA ASN A 196 8.64 9.38 12.99
C ASN A 196 7.86 8.83 11.79
N TRP A 197 6.83 8.01 12.04
CA TRP A 197 5.98 7.50 10.98
C TRP A 197 5.19 8.65 10.33
N PRO A 198 5.14 8.74 8.99
CA PRO A 198 4.32 9.74 8.33
C PRO A 198 2.87 9.59 8.80
N CYS A 199 2.26 10.68 9.30
CA CYS A 199 0.87 10.67 9.76
C CYS A 199 -0.16 10.71 8.61
N LEU A 200 0.27 10.27 7.41
CA LEU A 200 -0.43 10.38 6.13
C LEU A 200 -1.69 9.50 6.01
N SER A 201 -1.85 8.48 6.85
CA SER A 201 -3.12 7.73 6.95
C SER A 201 -4.32 8.63 7.26
N ARG A 202 -4.07 9.81 7.88
CA ARG A 202 -5.10 10.82 8.12
C ARG A 202 -5.36 11.74 6.92
N GLN A 203 -4.54 11.76 5.88
CA GLN A 203 -4.76 12.60 4.69
C GLN A 203 -5.57 11.87 3.60
N LEU A 204 -5.40 10.56 3.44
CA LEU A 204 -6.13 9.79 2.41
C LEU A 204 -7.55 9.38 2.83
N GLY A 205 -7.79 9.20 4.13
CA GLY A 205 -9.08 8.73 4.66
C GLY A 205 -10.10 9.82 5.06
N VAL A 206 -9.76 11.11 4.93
CA VAL A 206 -10.61 12.21 5.45
C VAL A 206 -11.60 12.75 4.43
N GLU A 207 -11.33 12.65 3.13
CA GLU A 207 -12.25 13.16 2.10
C GLU A 207 -13.30 12.14 1.65
N ILE A 208 -12.96 10.85 1.54
CA ILE A 208 -13.87 9.79 1.07
C ILE A 208 -14.47 9.04 2.26
N ARG A 209 -15.80 9.15 2.42
CA ARG A 209 -16.53 8.42 3.46
C ARG A 209 -16.89 7.03 2.95
N LEU A 210 -16.62 6.02 3.77
CA LEU A 210 -17.18 4.68 3.63
C LEU A 210 -18.34 4.56 4.62
N ARG A 211 -19.55 4.26 4.15
CA ARG A 211 -20.68 4.00 5.03
C ARG A 211 -20.47 2.65 5.72
N GLU A 212 -20.51 2.62 7.06
CA GLU A 212 -20.53 1.35 7.80
C GLU A 212 -21.82 0.59 7.44
N ALA A 213 -21.70 -0.70 7.11
CA ALA A 213 -22.85 -1.55 6.84
C ALA A 213 -23.72 -1.62 8.10
N SER A 214 -24.96 -1.15 7.98
CA SER A 214 -25.97 -1.14 9.05
C SER A 214 -26.59 -2.51 9.25
#